data_AF-A0A1B8CVM5-F1
#
_entry.id   AF-A0A1B8CVM5-F1
#
_cell.length_a   1.000
_cell.length_b   1.000
_cell.length_c   1.000
_cell.angle_alpha   90.00
_cell.angle_beta   90.00
_cell.angle_gamma   90.00
#
_symmetry.space_group_name_H-M   'P 1'
#
loop_
_entity.id
_entity.type
_entity.pdbx_description
1 polymer ?
#
loop_
_entity_poly.entity_id
_entity_poly.type
_entity_poly.pdbx_seq_one_letter_code
_entity_poly.pdbx_strand_id
1 'polypeptide(L)'
;MASPRDNQTVYRVLTLFSKRPDLTDEQFSHHWEKVHAPLVMPWALKHGFIGYVQYHTPAAMREAFAGVMASEWRGDINYNGAALFDVVSYEAFVKAFEDPYYINVIEPDEHNFVAKDVTGKNQVLKAMSTMGVCKTIVSGGKPQIEYEPKDI
;
A
#
# COMPACT_ATOMS: atom_id res chain seq x y z
N MET A 1 -2.01 -27.54 11.23
CA MET A 1 -1.56 -27.92 9.88
C MET A 1 -1.17 -26.65 9.16
N ALA A 2 0.04 -26.60 8.62
CA ALA A 2 0.49 -25.53 7.73
C ALA A 2 -0.52 -25.39 6.58
N SER A 3 -0.95 -24.16 6.31
CA SER A 3 -1.80 -23.88 5.16
C SER A 3 -1.00 -24.21 3.89
N PRO A 4 -1.61 -24.66 2.78
CA PRO A 4 -0.91 -24.84 1.49
C PRO A 4 -0.13 -23.60 0.99
N ARG A 5 -0.32 -22.45 1.66
CA ARG A 5 0.33 -21.17 1.44
C ARG A 5 1.76 -21.09 1.98
N ASP A 6 2.18 -22.00 2.86
CA ASP A 6 3.42 -21.81 3.65
C ASP A 6 4.72 -21.94 2.84
N ASN A 7 4.65 -22.42 1.58
CA ASN A 7 5.82 -22.58 0.70
C ASN A 7 5.80 -21.71 -0.57
N GLN A 8 4.80 -20.85 -0.76
CA GLN A 8 4.73 -19.99 -1.95
C GLN A 8 5.42 -18.65 -1.69
N THR A 9 6.28 -18.22 -2.62
CA THR A 9 6.88 -16.87 -2.55
C THR A 9 5.78 -15.82 -2.74
N VAL A 10 5.63 -14.96 -1.74
CA VAL A 10 4.73 -13.80 -1.80
C VAL A 10 5.55 -12.58 -2.20
N TYR A 11 5.13 -11.93 -3.27
CA TYR A 11 5.61 -10.62 -3.68
C TYR A 11 4.66 -9.57 -3.13
N ARG A 12 5.20 -8.44 -2.71
CA ARG A 12 4.43 -7.27 -2.31
C ARG A 12 4.76 -6.10 -3.19
N VAL A 13 3.73 -5.49 -3.76
CA VAL A 13 3.80 -4.17 -4.37
C VAL A 13 3.40 -3.16 -3.32
N LEU A 14 4.25 -2.16 -3.09
CA LEU A 14 3.99 -1.04 -2.20
C LEU A 14 3.93 0.23 -3.03
N THR A 15 2.82 0.95 -2.95
CA THR A 15 2.63 2.24 -3.61
C THR A 15 2.36 3.32 -2.59
N LEU A 16 3.22 4.32 -2.50
CA LEU A 16 3.02 5.52 -1.67
C LEU A 16 2.21 6.56 -2.46
N PHE A 17 1.22 7.19 -1.82
CA PHE A 17 0.35 8.19 -2.44
C PHE A 17 0.33 9.51 -1.68
N SER A 18 0.33 10.61 -2.43
CA SER A 18 -0.07 11.91 -1.90
C SER A 18 -1.56 12.10 -2.18
N LYS A 19 -2.31 12.56 -1.18
CA LYS A 19 -3.70 12.96 -1.40
C LYS A 19 -3.75 14.24 -2.22
N ARG A 20 -4.86 14.48 -2.91
CA ARG A 20 -5.09 15.78 -3.55
C ARG A 20 -4.96 16.93 -2.54
N PRO A 21 -4.37 18.07 -2.95
CA PRO A 21 -4.08 19.18 -2.03
C PRO A 21 -5.33 19.85 -1.46
N ASP A 22 -6.48 19.73 -2.13
CA ASP A 22 -7.76 20.30 -1.72
C ASP A 22 -8.53 19.46 -0.69
N LEU A 23 -8.09 18.23 -0.41
CA LEU A 23 -8.75 17.33 0.55
C LEU A 23 -8.15 17.44 1.95
N THR A 24 -8.95 17.20 2.98
CA THR A 24 -8.44 16.88 4.32
C THR A 24 -7.96 15.43 4.39
N ASP A 25 -7.20 15.07 5.43
CA ASP A 25 -6.81 13.67 5.66
C ASP A 25 -8.04 12.77 5.87
N GLU A 26 -9.09 13.28 6.52
CA GLU A 26 -10.35 12.56 6.75
C GLU A 26 -11.11 12.32 5.45
N GLN A 27 -11.21 13.33 4.57
CA GLN A 27 -11.85 13.18 3.27
C GLN A 27 -11.11 12.18 2.39
N PHE A 28 -9.77 12.25 2.36
CA PHE A 28 -8.93 11.28 1.66
C PHE A 28 -9.15 9.87 2.20
N SER A 29 -9.06 9.71 3.53
CA SER A 29 -9.21 8.41 4.19
C SER A 29 -10.59 7.79 3.94
N HIS A 30 -11.65 8.60 4.07
CA HIS A 30 -13.01 8.19 3.82
C HIS A 30 -13.23 7.75 2.37
N HIS A 31 -12.80 8.55 1.38
CA HIS A 31 -12.96 8.20 -0.03
C HIS A 31 -12.18 6.92 -0.34
N TRP A 32 -10.94 6.82 0.11
CA TRP A 32 -10.09 5.68 -0.19
C TRP A 32 -10.62 4.37 0.42
N GLU A 33 -11.11 4.41 1.66
CA GLU A 33 -11.62 3.22 2.35
C GLU A 33 -13.06 2.88 1.94
N LYS A 34 -13.96 3.86 1.91
CA LYS A 34 -15.41 3.63 1.79
C LYS A 34 -15.93 3.68 0.36
N VAL A 35 -15.21 4.34 -0.56
CA VAL A 35 -15.62 4.47 -1.97
C VAL A 35 -14.70 3.64 -2.87
N HIS A 36 -13.39 3.86 -2.77
CA HIS A 36 -12.42 3.24 -3.66
C HIS A 36 -12.17 1.76 -3.33
N ALA A 37 -12.02 1.39 -2.05
CA ALA A 37 -11.75 0.01 -1.67
C ALA A 37 -12.83 -1.00 -2.16
N PRO A 38 -14.14 -0.69 -2.09
CA PRO A 38 -15.19 -1.54 -2.68
C PRO A 38 -15.07 -1.73 -4.21
N LEU A 39 -14.44 -0.81 -4.94
CA LEU A 39 -14.17 -0.96 -6.37
C LEU A 39 -12.95 -1.87 -6.59
N VAL A 40 -11.88 -1.65 -5.83
CA VAL A 40 -10.62 -2.40 -5.97
C VAL A 40 -10.74 -3.83 -5.49
N MET A 41 -11.42 -4.09 -4.37
CA MET A 41 -11.51 -5.41 -3.75
C MET A 41 -11.99 -6.51 -4.73
N PRO A 42 -13.13 -6.40 -5.41
CA PRO A 42 -13.59 -7.44 -6.35
C PRO A 42 -12.64 -7.60 -7.55
N TRP A 43 -12.03 -6.51 -8.04
CA TRP A 43 -11.02 -6.57 -9.10
C TRP A 43 -9.75 -7.31 -8.64
N ALA A 44 -9.24 -7.00 -7.45
CA ALA A 44 -8.08 -7.67 -6.87
C ALA A 44 -8.34 -9.18 -6.68
N LEU A 45 -9.52 -9.55 -6.17
CA LEU A 45 -9.93 -10.95 -6.04
C LEU A 45 -10.02 -11.66 -7.40
N LYS A 46 -10.59 -11.02 -8.41
CA LYS A 46 -10.69 -11.55 -9.79
C LYS A 46 -9.31 -11.87 -10.37
N HIS A 47 -8.30 -11.05 -10.11
CA HIS A 47 -6.93 -11.21 -10.61
C HIS A 47 -6.02 -12.01 -9.67
N GLY A 48 -6.59 -12.65 -8.65
CA GLY A 48 -5.85 -13.59 -7.79
C GLY A 48 -4.91 -12.93 -6.79
N PHE A 49 -5.16 -11.67 -6.42
CA PHE A 49 -4.39 -11.00 -5.38
C PHE A 49 -4.73 -11.66 -4.05
N ILE A 50 -3.72 -11.91 -3.23
CA ILE A 50 -3.86 -12.65 -1.96
C ILE A 50 -3.90 -11.72 -0.74
N GLY A 51 -3.66 -10.42 -0.95
CA GLY A 51 -3.76 -9.40 0.08
C GLY A 51 -3.86 -8.01 -0.52
N TYR A 52 -4.63 -7.15 0.15
CA TYR A 52 -4.69 -5.72 -0.11
C TYR A 52 -4.83 -4.98 1.22
N VAL A 53 -3.91 -4.05 1.49
CA VAL A 53 -3.95 -3.19 2.67
C VAL A 53 -3.83 -1.74 2.21
N GLN A 54 -4.68 -0.88 2.78
CA GLN A 54 -4.49 0.56 2.76
C GLN A 54 -3.85 0.97 4.08
N TYR A 55 -2.67 1.57 4.01
CA TYR A 55 -1.99 2.15 5.16
C TYR A 55 -2.21 3.67 5.14
N HIS A 56 -3.02 4.17 6.07
CA HIS A 56 -3.37 5.59 6.15
C HIS A 56 -2.40 6.29 7.12
N THR A 57 -1.79 7.40 6.68
CA THR A 57 -0.77 8.14 7.45
C THR A 57 -1.16 9.60 7.64
N PRO A 58 -2.22 9.89 8.43
CA PRO A 58 -2.66 11.26 8.70
C PRO A 58 -1.54 12.07 9.36
N ALA A 59 -1.53 13.38 9.11
CA ALA A 59 -0.47 14.30 9.54
C ALA A 59 -0.19 14.19 11.05
N ALA A 60 -1.24 14.18 11.87
CA ALA A 60 -1.11 14.08 13.33
C ALA A 60 -0.34 12.83 13.79
N MET A 61 -0.54 11.67 13.14
CA MET A 61 0.21 10.45 13.48
C MET A 61 1.66 10.50 13.01
N ARG A 62 1.91 11.08 11.82
CA ARG A 62 3.28 11.27 11.30
C ARG A 62 4.08 12.23 12.18
N GLU A 63 3.46 13.32 12.62
CA GLU A 63 4.06 14.31 13.53
C GLU A 63 4.36 13.70 14.90
N ALA A 64 3.40 12.97 15.49
CA ALA A 64 3.60 12.28 16.76
C ALA A 64 4.75 11.25 16.68
N PHE A 65 4.80 10.45 15.61
CA PHE A 65 5.87 9.47 15.39
C PHE A 65 7.22 10.16 15.18
N ALA A 66 7.26 11.23 14.38
CA ALA A 66 8.47 12.02 14.19
C ALA A 66 8.99 12.60 15.51
N GLY A 67 8.10 13.00 16.42
CA GLY A 67 8.46 13.53 17.73
C GLY A 67 9.26 12.58 18.62
N VAL A 68 9.04 11.27 18.50
CA VAL A 68 9.71 10.25 19.34
C VAL A 68 10.87 9.55 18.66
N MET A 69 10.99 9.65 17.33
CA MET A 69 12.10 9.03 16.59
C MET A 69 13.38 9.86 16.69
N ALA A 70 14.51 9.16 16.87
CA ALA A 70 15.84 9.78 16.84
C ALA A 70 16.13 10.38 15.45
N SER A 71 16.84 11.51 15.41
CA SER A 71 16.99 12.37 14.24
C SER A 71 17.56 11.66 13.01
N GLU A 72 18.50 10.74 13.21
CA GLU A 72 19.16 9.97 12.16
C GLU A 72 18.26 8.95 11.47
N TRP A 73 17.09 8.64 12.06
CA TRP A 73 16.05 7.78 11.49
C TRP A 73 14.88 8.57 10.89
N ARG A 74 14.90 9.91 10.99
CA ARG A 74 13.87 10.76 10.39
C ARG A 74 14.18 10.93 8.90
N GLY A 75 13.42 10.25 8.05
CA GLY A 75 13.42 10.47 6.60
C GLY A 75 12.27 11.38 6.16
N ASP A 76 12.42 12.04 5.01
CA ASP A 76 11.43 12.96 4.41
C ASP A 76 10.28 12.23 3.69
N ILE A 77 9.79 11.10 4.24
CA ILE A 77 8.68 10.35 3.64
C ILE A 77 7.36 11.06 4.00
N ASN A 78 6.94 12.00 3.16
CA ASN A 78 5.74 12.83 3.37
C ASN A 78 4.57 12.41 2.46
N TYR A 79 4.12 11.16 2.60
CA TYR A 79 2.94 10.64 1.90
C TYR A 79 1.74 10.51 2.85
N ASN A 80 0.53 10.54 2.29
CA ASN A 80 -0.74 10.45 3.05
C ASN A 80 -1.24 9.02 3.20
N GLY A 81 -0.67 8.09 2.42
CA GLY A 81 -0.85 6.67 2.65
C GLY A 81 -0.08 5.77 1.70
N ALA A 82 -0.24 4.46 1.87
CA ALA A 82 0.34 3.44 1.02
C ALA A 82 -0.64 2.29 0.69
N ALA A 83 -0.74 1.87 -0.57
CA ALA A 83 -1.37 0.59 -0.92
C ALA A 83 -0.32 -0.52 -0.89
N LEU A 84 -0.66 -1.63 -0.26
CA LEU A 84 0.15 -2.84 -0.26
C LEU A 84 -0.68 -3.95 -0.91
N PHE A 85 -0.24 -4.45 -2.06
CA PHE A 85 -0.84 -5.62 -2.71
C PHE A 85 0.09 -6.82 -2.59
N ASP A 86 -0.45 -7.93 -2.10
CA ASP A 86 0.26 -9.20 -2.05
C ASP A 86 -0.17 -10.07 -3.22
N VAL A 87 0.81 -10.54 -3.99
CA VAL A 87 0.61 -11.34 -5.20
C VAL A 87 1.61 -12.49 -5.23
N VAL A 88 1.24 -13.56 -5.93
CA VAL A 88 2.10 -14.73 -6.14
C VAL A 88 2.76 -14.75 -7.53
N SER A 89 2.44 -13.77 -8.36
CA SER A 89 3.03 -13.55 -9.69
C SER A 89 3.06 -12.07 -10.01
N TYR A 90 4.24 -11.54 -10.33
CA TYR A 90 4.39 -10.16 -10.81
C TYR A 90 3.71 -9.96 -12.16
N GLU A 91 3.81 -10.93 -13.06
CA GLU A 91 3.17 -10.85 -14.38
C GLU A 91 1.65 -10.73 -14.24
N ALA A 92 1.04 -11.49 -13.33
CA ALA A 92 -0.38 -11.41 -13.04
C ALA A 92 -0.77 -10.04 -12.47
N PHE A 93 0.08 -9.45 -11.62
CA PHE A 93 -0.14 -8.09 -11.12
C PHE A 93 -0.15 -7.07 -12.26
N VAL A 94 0.86 -7.07 -13.14
CA VAL A 94 0.93 -6.11 -14.27
C VAL A 94 -0.27 -6.27 -15.19
N LYS A 95 -0.63 -7.51 -15.54
CA LYS A 95 -1.76 -7.80 -16.42
C LYS A 95 -3.10 -7.37 -15.85
N ALA A 96 -3.26 -7.33 -14.51
CA ALA A 96 -4.50 -6.90 -13.87
C ALA A 96 -4.90 -5.46 -14.26
N PHE A 97 -3.93 -4.59 -14.54
CA PHE A 97 -4.16 -3.19 -14.93
C PHE A 97 -4.66 -3.04 -16.37
N GLU A 98 -4.60 -4.09 -17.19
CA GLU A 98 -5.19 -4.12 -18.54
C GLU A 98 -6.70 -4.39 -18.51
N ASP A 99 -7.27 -4.70 -17.33
CA ASP A 99 -8.71 -4.96 -17.18
C ASP A 99 -9.52 -3.70 -17.53
N PRO A 100 -10.51 -3.80 -18.45
CA PRO A 100 -11.39 -2.68 -18.75
C PRO A 100 -12.10 -2.11 -17.52
N TYR A 101 -12.38 -2.91 -16.49
CA TYR A 101 -12.93 -2.40 -15.24
C TYR A 101 -11.95 -1.50 -14.49
N TYR A 102 -10.66 -1.86 -14.47
CA TYR A 102 -9.64 -0.99 -13.89
C TYR A 102 -9.58 0.33 -14.65
N ILE A 103 -9.45 0.25 -15.98
CA ILE A 103 -9.28 1.42 -16.86
C ILE A 103 -10.47 2.37 -16.81
N ASN A 104 -11.70 1.85 -16.77
CA ASN A 104 -12.91 2.66 -16.90
C ASN A 104 -13.59 2.99 -15.57
N VAL A 105 -13.21 2.36 -14.46
CA VAL A 105 -13.87 2.53 -13.15
C VAL A 105 -12.88 2.87 -12.04
N ILE A 106 -11.85 2.06 -11.84
CA ILE A 106 -10.90 2.24 -10.73
C ILE A 106 -10.00 3.44 -10.99
N GLU A 107 -9.30 3.47 -12.13
CA GLU A 107 -8.34 4.53 -12.46
C GLU A 107 -8.99 5.93 -12.47
N PRO A 108 -10.19 6.13 -13.06
CA PRO A 108 -10.89 7.40 -13.00
C PRO A 108 -11.24 7.82 -11.58
N ASP A 109 -11.63 6.88 -10.71
CA ASP A 109 -11.94 7.18 -9.31
C ASP A 109 -10.70 7.65 -8.53
N GLU A 110 -9.51 7.15 -8.85
CA GLU A 110 -8.27 7.58 -8.20
C GLU A 110 -8.01 9.09 -8.37
N HIS A 111 -8.47 9.72 -9.45
CA HIS A 111 -8.35 11.18 -9.65
C HIS A 111 -9.22 11.99 -8.67
N ASN A 112 -10.16 11.36 -7.96
CA ASN A 112 -10.98 12.03 -6.96
C ASN A 112 -10.25 12.24 -5.63
N PHE A 113 -9.20 11.47 -5.33
CA PHE A 113 -8.55 11.51 -4.01
C PHE A 113 -7.02 11.44 -4.02
N VAL A 114 -6.40 10.87 -5.05
CA VAL A 114 -4.95 10.87 -5.23
C VAL A 114 -4.52 12.11 -6.01
N ALA A 115 -3.40 12.73 -5.64
CA ALA A 115 -2.79 13.81 -6.38
C ALA A 115 -2.15 13.33 -7.71
N LYS A 116 -2.98 12.84 -8.63
CA LYS A 116 -2.57 12.48 -9.98
C LYS A 116 -2.45 13.74 -10.82
N ASP A 117 -1.24 14.29 -10.93
CA ASP A 117 -1.00 15.41 -11.82
C ASP A 117 -0.50 14.89 -13.17
N VAL A 118 -1.33 14.99 -14.20
CA VAL A 118 -0.96 14.63 -15.58
C VAL A 118 -0.30 15.82 -16.30
N THR A 119 -0.04 16.95 -15.63
CA THR A 119 0.47 18.16 -16.29
C THR A 119 1.72 18.77 -15.64
N GLY A 120 2.84 18.74 -16.38
CA GLY A 120 3.84 19.82 -16.34
C GLY A 120 5.07 19.64 -15.45
N LYS A 121 6.17 19.19 -16.09
CA LYS A 121 7.61 19.55 -15.93
C LYS A 121 8.30 19.66 -14.56
N ASN A 122 7.63 19.54 -13.41
CA ASN A 122 8.28 19.41 -12.11
C ASN A 122 7.90 18.06 -11.48
N GLN A 123 8.86 17.14 -11.46
CA GLN A 123 8.75 15.83 -10.82
C GLN A 123 8.68 15.97 -9.30
N VAL A 124 7.53 16.37 -8.76
CA VAL A 124 7.20 16.00 -7.38
C VAL A 124 6.64 14.59 -7.47
N LEU A 125 7.32 13.63 -6.85
CA LEU A 125 6.93 12.21 -6.83
C LEU A 125 5.49 12.12 -6.26
N LYS A 126 4.51 11.74 -7.09
CA LYS A 126 3.05 11.83 -6.77
C LYS A 126 2.36 10.47 -6.60
N ALA A 127 3.03 9.41 -7.03
CA ALA A 127 2.93 8.09 -6.43
C ALA A 127 4.27 7.40 -6.65
N MET A 128 4.75 6.63 -5.67
CA MET A 128 5.98 5.86 -5.80
C MET A 128 5.68 4.39 -5.55
N SER A 129 5.90 3.56 -6.56
CA SER A 129 5.73 2.12 -6.43
C SER A 129 7.07 1.42 -6.35
N THR A 130 7.15 0.40 -5.51
CA THR A 130 8.22 -0.60 -5.52
C THR A 130 7.62 -1.97 -5.33
N MET A 131 8.41 -3.00 -5.61
CA MET A 131 8.03 -4.38 -5.39
C MET A 131 9.17 -5.12 -4.71
N GLY A 132 8.82 -6.01 -3.79
CA GLY A 132 9.77 -6.85 -3.08
C GLY A 132 9.20 -8.21 -2.73
N VAL A 133 10.03 -9.05 -2.12
CA VAL A 133 9.62 -10.35 -1.59
C VAL A 133 9.35 -10.21 -0.10
N CYS A 134 8.21 -10.69 0.36
CA CYS A 134 7.88 -10.70 1.78
C CYS A 134 8.66 -11.80 2.52
N LYS A 135 9.44 -11.40 3.52
CA LYS A 135 10.05 -12.30 4.51
C LYS A 135 9.34 -12.06 5.85
N THR A 136 8.32 -12.86 6.13
CA THR A 136 7.55 -12.73 7.37
C THR A 136 8.36 -13.28 8.54
N ILE A 137 8.65 -12.44 9.53
CA ILE A 137 9.42 -12.83 10.73
C ILE A 137 8.50 -13.06 11.93
N VAL A 138 7.44 -12.26 12.06
CA VAL A 138 6.40 -12.40 13.09
C VAL A 138 5.04 -12.26 12.42
N SER A 139 4.09 -13.13 12.77
CA SER A 139 2.70 -13.08 12.31
C SER A 139 1.77 -13.59 13.40
N GLY A 140 0.64 -12.90 13.61
CA GLY A 140 -0.33 -13.27 14.66
C GLY A 140 0.27 -13.33 16.07
N GLY A 141 1.28 -12.49 16.36
CA GLY A 141 1.99 -12.49 17.64
C GLY A 141 2.96 -13.67 17.83
N LYS A 142 3.28 -14.44 16.78
CA LYS A 142 4.15 -15.62 16.85
C LYS A 142 5.36 -15.51 15.92
N PRO A 143 6.53 -16.03 16.32
CA PRO A 143 7.69 -16.12 15.44
C PRO A 143 7.37 -17.02 14.23
N GLN A 144 7.88 -16.64 13.06
CA GLN A 144 7.80 -17.41 11.81
C GLN A 144 9.16 -17.97 11.39
N ILE A 145 10.19 -17.69 12.19
CA ILE A 145 11.54 -18.21 12.04
C ILE A 145 11.92 -18.90 13.34
N GLU A 146 12.84 -19.86 13.24
CA GLU A 146 13.49 -20.43 14.41
C GLU A 146 14.34 -19.35 15.09
N TYR A 147 14.27 -19.28 16.42
CA TYR A 147 15.13 -18.41 17.20
C TYR A 147 15.35 -19.00 18.60
N GLU A 148 16.53 -18.73 19.15
CA GLU A 148 16.81 -18.96 20.57
C GLU A 148 16.64 -17.62 21.30
N PRO A 149 15.81 -17.54 22.35
CA PRO A 149 15.72 -16.35 23.18
C PRO A 149 17.10 -15.98 23.72
N LYS A 150 17.50 -14.72 23.57
CA LYS A 150 18.62 -14.18 24.33
C LYS A 150 18.06 -13.66 25.64
N ASP A 151 18.74 -13.93 26.75
CA ASP A 151 18.45 -13.27 28.02
C ASP A 151 18.79 -11.78 27.85
N ILE A 152 17.77 -10.93 27.75
CA ILE A 152 17.87 -9.47 27.64
C ILE A 152 17.33 -8.85 28.93
#